data_AF-A0AA36MXQ7-F1
#
_entry.id   AF-A0AA36MXQ7-F1
#
_cell.length_a   1.000
_cell.length_b   1.000
_cell.length_c   1.000
_cell.angle_alpha   90.00
_cell.angle_beta   90.00
_cell.angle_gamma   90.00
#
_symmetry.space_group_name_H-M   'P 1'
#
loop_
_entity.id
_entity.type
_entity.pdbx_description
1 polymer ?
#
loop_
_entity_poly.entity_id
_entity_poly.type
_entity_poly.pdbx_seq_one_letter_code
_entity_poly.pdbx_strand_id
1 'polypeptide(L)'
;MEVLVTDAFGLPDDCLVSIRYGTTRRQAPLESVRSQPFKFPTQLDELSEPLKIDVLKPLVSTRLVLHPHEEQYGIGFDHEEEIAMGLHVRATTGAEPGPGDGACSESNGKDSASSAKDYLEQRLGCSLE
;
A
#
# COMPACT_ATOMS: atom_id res chain seq x y z
N MET A 1 -12.83 -6.27 12.23
CA MET A 1 -12.75 -5.33 13.36
C MET A 1 -12.50 -3.95 12.81
N GLU A 2 -13.23 -2.95 13.29
CA GLU A 2 -13.02 -1.55 12.91
C GLU A 2 -12.60 -0.76 14.16
N VAL A 3 -11.57 0.09 14.03
CA VAL A 3 -11.05 0.92 15.12
C VAL A 3 -11.15 2.38 14.73
N LEU A 4 -12.02 3.12 15.42
CA LEU A 4 -12.21 4.55 15.22
C LEU A 4 -11.52 5.34 16.33
N VAL A 5 -10.82 6.41 15.97
CA VAL A 5 -10.26 7.36 16.94
C VAL A 5 -11.29 8.46 17.18
N THR A 6 -11.89 8.50 18.37
CA THR A 6 -12.90 9.51 18.72
C THR A 6 -12.26 10.81 19.20
N ASP A 7 -11.28 10.69 20.09
CA ASP A 7 -10.66 11.81 20.78
C ASP A 7 -9.14 11.74 20.70
N ALA A 8 -8.53 12.90 20.43
CA ALA A 8 -7.09 13.06 20.31
C ALA A 8 -6.71 14.42 20.92
N PHE A 9 -6.52 14.45 22.23
CA PHE A 9 -6.14 15.66 22.95
C PHE A 9 -4.62 15.75 23.11
N GLY A 10 -4.05 16.93 22.83
CA GLY A 10 -2.62 17.21 23.00
C GLY A 10 -1.71 16.57 21.94
N LEU A 11 -2.26 15.96 20.90
CA LEU A 11 -1.49 15.47 19.76
C LEU A 11 -1.35 16.58 18.70
N PRO A 12 -0.16 16.79 18.14
CA PRO A 12 0.01 17.72 17.03
C PRO A 12 -0.61 17.17 15.74
N ASP A 13 -1.05 18.07 14.86
CA ASP A 13 -1.84 17.73 13.67
C ASP A 13 -1.04 16.93 12.62
N ASP A 14 0.29 17.02 12.66
CA ASP A 14 1.20 16.34 11.74
C ASP A 14 1.50 14.88 12.13
N CYS A 15 0.91 14.38 13.22
CA CYS A 15 1.14 13.01 13.67
C CYS A 15 0.51 11.95 12.75
N LEU A 16 1.21 10.83 12.62
CA LEU A 16 0.75 9.59 12.03
C LEU A 16 0.37 8.61 13.15
N VAL A 17 -0.86 8.10 13.12
CA VAL A 17 -1.31 7.04 14.04
C VAL A 17 -1.06 5.70 13.38
N SER A 18 -0.40 4.79 14.10
CA SER A 18 -0.07 3.45 13.66
C SER A 18 -0.68 2.43 14.60
N ILE A 19 -1.63 1.63 14.10
CA ILE A 19 -2.26 0.56 14.87
C ILE A 19 -1.85 -0.78 14.28
N ARG A 20 -1.34 -1.67 15.13
CA ARG A 20 -0.96 -3.04 14.78
C ARG A 20 -1.78 -4.04 15.58
N TYR A 21 -2.37 -4.98 14.86
CA TYR A 21 -3.04 -6.15 15.41
C TYR A 21 -2.44 -7.39 14.74
N GLY A 22 -1.70 -8.20 15.50
CA GLY A 22 -0.92 -9.32 15.00
C GLY A 22 0.03 -8.97 13.86
N THR A 23 -0.21 -9.54 12.69
CA THR A 23 0.57 -9.32 11.48
C THR A 23 0.10 -8.09 10.69
N THR A 24 -1.10 -7.57 10.97
CA THR A 24 -1.68 -6.45 10.22
C THR A 24 -1.31 -5.12 10.87
N ARG A 25 -0.68 -4.24 10.09
CA ARG A 25 -0.41 -2.85 10.47
C ARG A 25 -1.22 -1.91 9.59
N ARG A 26 -1.86 -0.92 10.21
CA ARG A 26 -2.55 0.19 9.54
C ARG A 26 -2.00 1.51 10.05
N GLN A 27 -1.71 2.43 9.14
CA GLN A 27 -1.19 3.76 9.48
C GLN A 27 -1.93 4.83 8.68
N ALA A 28 -2.21 5.96 9.31
CA ALA A 28 -2.82 7.12 8.65
C ALA A 28 -2.52 8.41 9.43
N PRO A 29 -2.55 9.58 8.76
CA PRO A 29 -2.49 10.89 9.43
C PRO A 29 -3.63 11.07 10.42
N LEU A 30 -3.38 11.81 11.50
CA LEU A 30 -4.34 12.05 12.58
C LEU A 30 -5.69 12.57 12.05
N GLU A 31 -5.66 13.50 11.09
CA GLU A 31 -6.83 14.00 10.36
C GLU A 31 -7.72 12.87 9.80
N SER A 32 -7.10 11.93 9.08
CA SER A 32 -7.82 10.87 8.39
C SER A 32 -8.45 9.89 9.37
N VAL A 33 -7.77 9.59 10.49
CA VAL A 33 -8.26 8.60 11.47
C VAL A 33 -9.48 9.08 12.27
N ARG A 34 -9.68 10.40 12.35
CA ARG A 34 -10.86 10.99 13.01
C ARG A 34 -12.12 10.84 12.18
N SER A 35 -11.98 10.74 10.85
CA SER A 35 -13.11 10.57 9.93
C SER A 35 -13.27 9.14 9.42
N GLN A 36 -12.19 8.36 9.40
CA GLN A 36 -12.17 7.01 8.83
C GLN A 36 -11.61 6.00 9.82
N PRO A 37 -12.37 4.94 10.16
CA PRO A 37 -11.89 3.88 11.03
C PRO A 37 -10.87 2.99 10.32
N PHE A 38 -9.89 2.49 11.08
CA PHE A 38 -9.00 1.45 10.61
C PHE A 38 -9.71 0.11 10.54
N LYS A 39 -9.63 -0.54 9.37
CA LYS A 39 -10.23 -1.85 9.14
C LYS A 39 -9.18 -2.97 9.23
N PHE A 40 -9.47 -3.95 10.09
CA PHE A 40 -8.66 -5.14 10.30
C PHE A 40 -9.43 -6.40 9.88
N PRO A 41 -8.78 -7.34 9.16
CA PRO A 41 -9.37 -8.59 8.70
C PRO A 41 -9.46 -9.63 9.83
N THR A 42 -10.13 -9.27 10.92
CA THR A 42 -10.30 -10.13 12.11
C THR A 42 -11.70 -9.96 12.66
N GLN A 43 -12.30 -11.04 13.15
CA GLN A 43 -13.62 -11.00 13.80
C GLN A 43 -13.49 -10.59 15.28
N LEU A 44 -14.51 -9.96 15.85
CA LEU A 44 -14.46 -9.51 17.26
C LEU A 44 -14.33 -10.68 18.25
N ASP A 45 -14.88 -11.84 17.88
CA ASP A 45 -14.87 -13.04 18.73
C ASP A 45 -13.51 -13.75 18.75
N GLU A 46 -12.59 -13.34 17.88
CA GLU A 46 -11.22 -13.89 17.73
C GLU A 46 -10.14 -12.92 18.27
N LEU A 47 -10.52 -11.98 19.13
CA LEU A 47 -9.60 -11.02 19.75
C LEU A 47 -8.73 -11.68 20.82
N SER A 48 -7.72 -12.42 20.37
CA SER A 48 -6.75 -13.10 21.24
C SER A 48 -5.45 -12.30 21.42
N GLU A 49 -5.14 -11.40 20.49
CA GLU A 49 -3.85 -10.69 20.45
C GLU A 49 -3.97 -9.22 20.91
N PRO A 50 -2.91 -8.66 21.52
CA PRO A 50 -2.92 -7.28 21.95
C PRO A 50 -2.87 -6.30 20.77
N LEU A 51 -3.64 -5.21 20.88
CA LEU A 51 -3.61 -4.09 19.94
C LEU A 51 -2.49 -3.12 20.33
N LYS A 52 -1.46 -2.98 19.48
CA LYS A 52 -0.40 -1.98 19.66
C LYS A 52 -0.77 -0.69 18.96
N ILE A 53 -0.72 0.43 19.68
CA ILE A 53 -0.99 1.77 19.15
C ILE A 53 0.28 2.62 19.33
N ASP A 54 0.82 3.11 18.23
CA ASP A 54 1.97 4.01 18.20
C ASP A 54 1.55 5.35 17.57
N VAL A 55 1.97 6.47 18.16
CA VAL A 55 1.82 7.82 17.57
C VAL A 55 3.19 8.28 17.12
N LEU A 56 3.33 8.58 15.83
CA LEU A 56 4.60 8.90 15.19
C LEU A 56 4.54 10.33 14.68
N LYS A 57 5.62 11.09 14.87
CA LYS A 57 5.77 12.42 14.27
C LYS A 57 6.75 12.34 13.10
N PRO A 58 6.38 12.82 11.90
CA PRO A 58 7.34 12.94 10.81
C PRO A 58 8.39 13.99 11.19
N LEU A 59 9.67 13.62 11.12
CA LEU A 59 10.77 14.55 11.39
C LEU A 59 11.05 15.44 10.18
N VAL A 60 11.10 14.83 8.98
CA VAL A 60 11.43 15.51 7.72
C VAL A 60 10.67 14.88 6.55
N SER A 61 10.37 15.66 5.52
CA SER A 61 9.72 15.20 4.29
C SER A 61 10.32 15.88 3.07
N THR A 62 10.60 15.13 2.01
CA THR A 62 11.14 15.67 0.76
C THR A 62 10.69 14.83 -0.44
N ARG A 63 10.85 15.38 -1.64
CA ARG A 63 10.58 14.69 -2.89
C ARG A 63 11.89 14.45 -3.62
N LEU A 64 12.20 13.18 -3.86
CA LEU A 64 13.33 12.79 -4.70
C LEU A 64 12.84 12.52 -6.13
N VAL A 65 13.47 13.17 -7.11
CA VAL A 65 13.26 12.86 -8.53
C VAL A 65 14.22 11.75 -8.92
N LEU A 66 13.68 10.63 -9.42
CA LEU A 66 14.48 9.49 -9.85
C LEU A 66 14.88 9.65 -11.32
N HIS A 67 16.13 9.31 -11.62
CA HIS A 67 16.67 9.32 -12.97
C HIS A 67 16.88 7.89 -13.49
N PRO A 68 16.58 7.63 -14.78
CA PRO A 68 16.92 6.36 -15.39
C PRO A 68 18.42 6.10 -15.34
N HIS A 69 18.80 4.88 -14.96
CA HIS A 69 20.20 4.42 -14.82
C HIS A 69 20.99 5.02 -13.65
N GLU A 70 20.36 5.78 -12.77
CA GLU A 70 20.96 6.21 -11.49
C GLU A 70 20.38 5.38 -10.36
N GLU A 71 21.24 4.64 -9.67
CA GLU A 71 20.83 3.74 -8.58
C GLU A 71 21.09 4.36 -7.20
N GLN A 72 22.03 5.29 -7.06
CA GLN A 72 22.45 5.82 -5.76
C GLN A 72 22.03 7.28 -5.62
N TYR A 73 21.33 7.59 -4.54
CA TYR A 73 20.88 8.96 -4.26
C TYR A 73 21.28 9.37 -2.85
N GLY A 74 21.86 10.55 -2.73
CA GLY A 74 22.09 11.21 -1.44
C GLY A 74 21.03 12.28 -1.22
N ILE A 75 20.35 12.24 -0.08
CA ILE A 75 19.35 13.22 0.32
C ILE A 75 19.82 13.90 1.60
N GLY A 76 19.96 15.22 1.56
CA GLY A 76 20.09 16.05 2.76
C GLY A 76 18.74 16.67 3.12
N PHE A 77 18.42 16.73 4.41
CA PHE A 77 17.24 17.41 4.89
C PHE A 77 17.65 18.71 5.59
N ASP A 78 16.97 19.79 5.25
CA ASP A 78 17.11 21.07 5.95
C ASP A 78 16.24 21.00 7.21
N HIS A 79 16.87 20.62 8.32
CA HIS A 79 16.26 20.49 9.65
C HIS A 79 17.21 21.06 10.69
N GLU A 80 16.72 21.38 11.89
CA GLU A 80 17.53 21.92 12.99
C GLU A 80 18.71 21.01 13.37
N GLU A 81 18.57 19.72 13.07
CA GLU A 81 19.62 18.72 13.16
C GLU A 81 20.04 18.29 11.76
N GLU A 82 21.33 18.06 11.54
CA GLU A 82 21.85 17.61 10.25
C GLU A 82 21.45 16.16 9.99
N ILE A 83 20.34 15.98 9.28
CA ILE A 83 19.80 14.67 8.91
C ILE A 83 20.09 14.43 7.42
N ALA A 84 20.70 13.28 7.11
CA ALA A 84 20.97 12.84 5.75
C ALA A 84 20.60 11.37 5.58
N MET A 85 20.21 10.99 4.35
CA MET A 85 19.83 9.63 3.98
C MET A 85 20.41 9.26 2.63
N GLY A 86 21.08 8.11 2.56
CA GLY A 86 21.49 7.49 1.30
C GLY A 86 20.48 6.43 0.88
N LEU A 87 20.07 6.45 -0.40
CA LEU A 87 19.16 5.46 -0.97
C LEU A 87 19.85 4.70 -2.10
N HIS A 88 19.58 3.40 -2.17
CA HIS A 88 19.92 2.57 -3.33
C HIS A 88 18.63 2.04 -3.96
N VAL A 89 18.34 2.48 -5.17
CA VAL A 89 17.13 2.18 -5.91
C VAL A 89 17.47 1.21 -7.02
N ARG A 90 16.86 0.03 -7.00
CA ARG A 90 16.94 -0.96 -8.07
C ARG A 90 15.56 -1.22 -8.64
N ALA A 91 15.47 -1.26 -9.96
CA ALA A 91 14.26 -1.74 -10.63
C ALA A 91 14.16 -3.25 -10.41
N THR A 92 13.16 -3.70 -9.66
CA THR A 92 12.72 -5.09 -9.74
C THR A 92 11.89 -5.20 -11.00
N THR A 93 12.49 -5.64 -12.10
CA THR A 93 11.74 -6.13 -13.26
C THR A 93 10.79 -7.19 -12.74
N GLY A 94 9.48 -6.98 -12.92
CA GLY A 94 8.46 -7.92 -12.46
C GLY A 94 8.77 -9.34 -12.93
N ALA A 95 8.87 -10.25 -11.97
CA ALA A 95 8.63 -11.68 -12.08
C ALA A 95 9.02 -12.37 -13.41
N GLU A 96 10.26 -12.88 -13.46
CA GLU A 96 10.46 -14.17 -14.14
C GLU A 96 10.04 -15.29 -13.16
N PRO A 97 9.23 -16.27 -13.61
CA PRO A 97 8.96 -17.46 -12.81
C PRO A 97 10.26 -18.26 -12.69
N GLY A 98 10.79 -18.38 -11.48
CA GLY A 98 11.92 -19.27 -11.22
C GLY A 98 11.56 -20.72 -11.58
N PRO A 99 12.52 -21.55 -12.01
CA PRO A 99 12.29 -22.96 -12.27
C PRO A 99 12.10 -23.67 -10.91
N GLY A 100 10.86 -23.74 -10.47
CA GLY A 100 10.41 -24.62 -9.40
C GLY A 100 9.76 -25.84 -10.03
N ASP A 101 10.48 -26.97 -10.04
CA ASP A 101 9.91 -28.29 -10.25
C ASP A 101 8.73 -28.50 -9.28
N GLY A 102 7.52 -28.65 -9.83
CA GLY A 102 6.31 -28.75 -9.01
C GLY A 102 5.01 -28.88 -9.79
N ALA A 103 4.87 -29.99 -10.53
CA ALA A 103 3.63 -30.67 -10.93
C ALA A 103 2.51 -29.87 -11.66
N CYS A 104 2.31 -30.26 -12.91
CA CYS A 104 1.19 -29.90 -13.78
C CYS A 104 -0.19 -30.11 -13.13
N SER A 105 -1.06 -29.11 -13.23
CA SER A 105 -2.50 -29.36 -13.37
C SER A 105 -3.03 -28.48 -14.50
N GLU A 106 -3.20 -29.12 -15.66
CA GLU A 106 -3.87 -28.55 -16.83
C GLU A 106 -5.37 -28.43 -16.56
N SER A 107 -5.92 -27.23 -16.73
CA SER A 107 -7.29 -27.10 -17.25
C SER A 107 -7.41 -25.85 -18.14
N ASN A 108 -7.58 -26.15 -19.43
CA ASN A 108 -8.13 -25.35 -20.54
C ASN A 108 -8.36 -23.84 -20.32
N GLY A 109 -7.44 -23.02 -20.84
CA GLY A 109 -7.65 -21.59 -21.08
C GLY A 109 -7.85 -21.27 -22.56
N LYS A 110 -8.91 -21.79 -23.20
CA LYS A 110 -9.26 -21.44 -24.60
C LYS A 110 -10.48 -20.50 -24.74
N ASP A 111 -11.15 -20.12 -23.65
CA ASP A 111 -12.37 -19.31 -23.70
C ASP A 111 -12.19 -17.81 -23.37
N SER A 112 -10.99 -17.39 -22.97
CA SER A 112 -10.75 -15.99 -22.60
C SER A 112 -10.57 -15.04 -23.80
N ALA A 113 -10.20 -15.58 -24.97
CA ALA A 113 -9.98 -14.77 -26.17
C ALA A 113 -11.27 -14.52 -26.98
N SER A 114 -12.23 -15.46 -26.95
CA SER A 114 -13.53 -15.32 -27.61
C SER A 114 -14.42 -14.32 -26.86
N SER A 115 -14.49 -14.43 -25.52
CA SER A 115 -15.30 -13.53 -24.69
C SER A 115 -14.87 -12.05 -24.78
N ALA A 116 -13.58 -11.78 -24.98
CA ALA A 116 -13.08 -10.41 -25.16
C ALA A 116 -13.51 -9.79 -26.50
N LYS A 117 -13.69 -10.59 -27.56
CA LYS A 117 -14.15 -10.10 -28.87
C LYS A 117 -15.64 -9.79 -28.88
N ASP A 118 -16.47 -10.68 -28.34
CA ASP A 118 -17.93 -10.48 -28.31
C ASP A 118 -18.31 -9.21 -27.51
N TYR A 119 -17.56 -8.89 -26.45
CA TYR A 119 -17.79 -7.68 -25.65
C TYR A 119 -17.49 -6.37 -26.40
N LEU A 120 -16.52 -6.38 -27.31
CA LEU A 120 -16.18 -5.21 -28.13
C LEU A 120 -17.20 -5.00 -29.24
N GLU A 121 -17.67 -6.08 -29.87
CA GLU A 121 -18.66 -6.02 -30.95
C GLU A 121 -20.04 -5.59 -30.42
N GLN A 122 -20.44 -6.08 -29.25
CA GLN A 122 -21.71 -5.69 -28.63
C GLN A 122 -21.73 -4.22 -28.17
N ARG A 123 -20.56 -3.62 -27.88
CA ARG A 123 -20.45 -2.20 -27.50
C ARG A 123 -20.37 -1.26 -28.70
N LEU A 124 -19.93 -1.74 -29.87
CA LEU A 124 -19.70 -0.90 -31.05
C LEU A 124 -20.77 -1.09 -32.16
N GLY A 125 -21.68 -2.05 -32.00
CA GLY A 125 -22.71 -2.39 -33.00
C GLY A 125 -24.05 -1.64 -32.92
N CYS A 126 -24.23 -0.68 -32.01
CA CYS A 126 -25.43 0.15 -31.96
C CYS A 126 -25.12 1.63 -32.23
N SER A 127 -24.86 1.97 -33.49
CA SER A 127 -25.23 3.28 -34.05
C SER A 127 -25.23 3.24 -35.57
N LEU A 128 -26.46 3.30 -36.09
CA LEU A 128 -26.94 3.88 -37.35
C LEU A 128 -26.89 3.03 -38.64
N GLU A 129 -28.12 2.80 -39.10
CA GLU A 129 -28.61 2.63 -40.49
C GLU A 129 -27.79 3.34 -41.57
#